data_AF-A0A7W2F6F4-F1
#
_entry.id   AF-A0A7W2F6F4-F1
#
_cell.length_a   1.000
_cell.length_b   1.000
_cell.length_c   1.000
_cell.angle_alpha   90.00
_cell.angle_beta   90.00
_cell.angle_gamma   90.00
#
_symmetry.space_group_name_H-M   'P 1'
#
loop_
_entity.id
_entity.type
_entity.pdbx_description
1 polymer ?
#
loop_
_entity_poly.entity_id
_entity_poly.type
_entity_poly.pdbx_seq_one_letter_code
_entity_poly.pdbx_strand_id
1 'polypeptide(L)'
;MTMPIQFDTLEYARKLAEGGIPQPQAETHAQALGDVMATAVVAPSELVLLKTDVLARIDVAKRELTAAIEKVASEHASAIARNRLEANDAIALLKRDFDGRLTAATHDIHARIDLSTQILDAKIDGAKYELNAKIDDVKHELNAKIDSVSQQLNAKIDDVKHELSGKIQALDVKIDQAKQELSGKVQALDAKIDQVKQELSGKVQALDAKLDRMAGQFNGLRWLVFANLAANAVILIKLFA
;
A
#
# COMPACT_ATOMS: atom_id res chain seq x y z
N MET A 1 30.53 -76.99 -87.05
CA MET A 1 30.27 -78.29 -87.72
C MET A 1 30.09 -79.32 -86.63
N THR A 2 28.85 -79.65 -86.30
CA THR A 2 28.51 -80.55 -85.20
C THR A 2 28.28 -81.93 -85.77
N MET A 3 29.00 -82.94 -85.27
CA MET A 3 28.74 -84.33 -85.65
C MET A 3 27.35 -84.71 -85.09
N PRO A 4 26.40 -85.13 -85.95
CA PRO A 4 25.19 -85.76 -85.45
C PRO A 4 25.59 -86.99 -84.63
N ILE A 5 24.81 -87.34 -83.62
CA ILE A 5 24.96 -88.62 -82.93
C ILE A 5 24.96 -89.67 -84.03
N GLN A 6 26.10 -90.35 -84.23
CA GLN A 6 26.25 -91.33 -85.30
C GLN A 6 25.45 -92.58 -84.91
N PHE A 7 24.15 -92.54 -85.18
CA PHE A 7 23.30 -93.71 -85.13
C PHE A 7 23.55 -94.52 -86.41
N ASP A 8 24.42 -95.52 -86.30
CA ASP A 8 24.69 -96.43 -87.41
C ASP A 8 23.46 -97.33 -87.65
N THR A 9 22.69 -96.94 -88.65
CA THR A 9 21.44 -97.62 -89.04
C THR A 9 21.72 -99.04 -89.54
N LEU A 10 22.90 -99.30 -90.12
CA LEU A 10 23.29 -100.62 -90.64
C LEU A 10 23.73 -101.56 -89.52
N GLU A 11 24.51 -101.07 -88.56
CA GLU A 11 24.91 -101.85 -87.38
C GLU A 11 23.68 -102.21 -86.52
N TYR A 12 22.74 -101.27 -86.35
CA TYR A 12 21.51 -101.50 -85.61
C TYR A 12 20.56 -102.49 -86.31
N ALA A 13 20.38 -102.37 -87.63
CA ALA A 13 19.60 -103.34 -88.41
C ALA A 13 20.20 -104.76 -88.33
N ARG A 14 21.53 -104.89 -88.36
CA ARG A 14 22.21 -106.17 -88.16
C ARG A 14 21.92 -106.78 -86.79
N LYS A 15 22.04 -106.00 -85.72
CA LYS A 15 21.74 -106.48 -84.35
C LYS A 15 20.28 -106.92 -84.18
N LEU A 16 19.34 -106.23 -84.81
CA LEU A 16 17.92 -106.62 -84.81
C LEU A 16 17.69 -107.93 -85.59
N ALA A 17 18.38 -108.11 -86.73
CA ALA A 17 18.30 -109.32 -87.53
C ALA A 17 18.93 -110.54 -86.83
N GLU A 18 20.08 -110.36 -86.17
CA GLU A 18 20.70 -111.37 -85.30
C GLU A 18 19.81 -111.71 -84.09
N GLY A 19 19.04 -110.74 -83.59
CA GLY A 19 18.01 -110.93 -82.56
C GLY A 19 16.73 -111.63 -83.04
N GLY A 20 16.67 -112.07 -84.30
CA GLY A 20 15.56 -112.85 -84.86
C GLY A 20 14.45 -112.03 -85.54
N ILE A 21 14.62 -110.72 -85.71
CA ILE A 21 13.69 -109.89 -86.49
C ILE A 21 13.98 -110.07 -87.99
N PRO A 22 12.99 -110.38 -88.84
CA PRO A 22 13.19 -110.49 -90.29
C PRO A 22 13.88 -109.26 -90.87
N GLN A 23 14.84 -109.47 -91.77
CA GLN A 23 15.70 -108.41 -92.29
C GLN A 23 14.98 -107.17 -92.84
N PRO A 24 13.87 -107.28 -93.60
CA PRO A 24 13.11 -106.11 -94.05
C PRO A 24 12.50 -105.30 -92.90
N GLN A 25 12.07 -105.99 -91.82
CA GLN A 25 11.53 -105.34 -90.62
C GLN A 25 12.63 -104.72 -89.76
N ALA A 26 13.79 -105.39 -89.65
CA ALA A 26 14.96 -104.87 -88.95
C ALA A 26 15.49 -103.57 -89.59
N GLU A 27 15.54 -103.52 -90.93
CA GLU A 27 15.88 -102.32 -91.69
C GLU A 27 14.85 -101.20 -91.49
N THR A 28 13.55 -101.52 -91.54
CA THR A 28 12.48 -100.53 -91.31
C THR A 28 12.52 -99.96 -89.88
N HIS A 29 12.78 -100.80 -88.87
CA HIS A 29 12.93 -100.36 -87.47
C HIS A 29 14.18 -99.49 -87.28
N ALA A 30 15.30 -99.88 -87.88
CA ALA A 30 16.52 -99.09 -87.84
C ALA A 30 16.33 -97.74 -88.52
N GLN A 31 15.67 -97.71 -89.67
CA GLN A 31 15.38 -96.48 -90.40
C GLN A 31 14.40 -95.58 -89.62
N ALA A 32 13.33 -96.14 -89.06
CA ALA A 32 12.40 -95.37 -88.23
C ALA A 32 13.07 -94.78 -86.97
N LEU A 33 13.95 -95.54 -86.30
CA LEU A 33 14.72 -95.03 -85.16
C LEU A 33 15.76 -94.00 -85.60
N GLY A 34 16.40 -94.19 -86.75
CA GLY A 34 17.32 -93.23 -87.35
C GLY A 34 16.63 -91.90 -87.69
N ASP A 35 15.43 -91.97 -88.28
CA ASP A 35 14.60 -90.79 -88.61
C ASP A 35 14.16 -90.05 -87.33
N VAL A 36 13.76 -90.78 -86.28
CA VAL A 36 13.43 -90.20 -84.96
C VAL A 36 14.66 -89.59 -84.29
N MET A 37 15.82 -90.27 -84.35
CA MET A 37 17.10 -89.75 -83.82
C MET A 37 17.57 -88.51 -84.57
N ALA A 38 17.26 -88.40 -85.87
CA ALA A 38 17.60 -87.25 -86.70
C ALA A 38 16.70 -86.02 -86.44
N THR A 39 15.47 -86.21 -85.95
CA THR A 39 14.50 -85.12 -85.77
C THR A 39 14.16 -84.78 -84.32
N ALA A 40 14.24 -85.73 -83.39
CA ALA A 40 13.75 -85.56 -82.03
C ALA A 40 14.85 -85.45 -80.96
N VAL A 41 16.13 -85.65 -81.31
CA VAL A 41 17.23 -85.69 -80.33
C VAL A 41 18.08 -84.43 -80.42
N VAL A 42 18.14 -83.70 -79.31
CA VAL A 42 19.05 -82.56 -79.13
C VAL A 42 20.50 -83.05 -79.18
N ALA A 43 21.32 -82.47 -80.05
CA ALA A 43 22.73 -82.84 -80.12
C ALA A 43 23.51 -82.28 -78.92
N PRO A 44 24.51 -83.00 -78.37
CA PRO A 44 25.32 -82.52 -77.24
C PRO A 44 25.96 -81.14 -77.47
N SER A 45 26.26 -80.82 -78.73
CA SER A 45 26.83 -79.54 -79.14
C SER A 45 25.83 -78.37 -79.09
N GLU A 46 24.55 -78.61 -79.39
CA GLU A 46 23.48 -77.62 -79.20
C GLU A 46 23.29 -77.31 -77.71
N LEU A 47 23.38 -78.34 -76.86
CA LEU A 47 23.34 -78.16 -75.41
C LEU A 47 24.55 -77.37 -74.90
N VAL A 48 25.75 -77.59 -75.46
CA VAL A 48 26.94 -76.80 -75.13
C VAL A 48 26.80 -75.34 -75.58
N LEU A 49 26.29 -75.08 -76.78
CA LEU A 49 26.02 -73.72 -77.25
C LEU A 49 25.00 -73.01 -76.36
N LEU A 50 23.90 -73.69 -76.02
CA LEU A 50 22.88 -73.17 -75.12
C LEU A 50 23.46 -72.89 -73.72
N LYS A 51 24.27 -73.80 -73.16
CA LYS A 51 24.96 -73.61 -71.89
C LYS A 51 25.86 -72.37 -71.92
N THR A 52 26.64 -72.19 -72.99
CA THR A 52 27.52 -71.03 -73.15
C THR A 52 26.73 -69.73 -73.27
N ASP A 53 25.63 -69.70 -74.04
CA ASP A 53 24.75 -68.53 -74.14
C ASP A 53 24.10 -68.18 -72.80
N VAL A 54 23.56 -69.18 -72.08
CA VAL A 54 22.97 -68.99 -70.75
C VAL A 54 24.01 -68.47 -69.75
N LEU A 55 25.22 -69.01 -69.74
CA LEU A 55 26.30 -68.51 -68.88
C LEU A 55 26.67 -67.05 -69.22
N ALA A 56 26.76 -66.71 -70.51
CA ALA A 56 27.02 -65.34 -70.94
C ALA A 56 25.91 -64.37 -70.49
N ARG A 57 24.64 -64.78 -70.61
CA ARG A 57 23.49 -63.98 -70.12
C ARG A 57 23.51 -63.83 -68.61
N ILE A 58 23.86 -64.88 -67.86
CA ILE A 58 24.00 -64.82 -66.40
C ILE A 58 25.11 -63.84 -66.01
N ASP A 59 26.26 -63.88 -66.69
CA ASP A 59 27.37 -62.98 -66.42
C ASP A 59 27.01 -61.52 -66.73
N VAL A 60 26.31 -61.27 -67.83
CA VAL A 60 25.79 -59.93 -68.17
C VAL A 60 24.80 -59.46 -67.10
N ALA A 61 23.80 -60.27 -66.76
CA ALA A 61 22.81 -59.93 -65.73
C ALA A 61 23.46 -59.68 -64.37
N LYS A 62 24.50 -60.45 -64.00
CA LYS A 62 25.26 -60.25 -62.76
C LYS A 62 26.00 -58.90 -62.78
N ARG A 63 26.66 -58.54 -63.89
CA ARG A 63 27.34 -57.25 -64.02
C ARG A 63 26.36 -56.09 -63.95
N GLU A 64 25.22 -56.20 -64.63
CA GLU A 64 24.15 -55.20 -64.58
C GLU A 64 23.60 -55.05 -63.16
N LEU A 65 23.34 -56.16 -62.47
CA LEU A 65 22.88 -56.16 -61.09
C LEU A 65 23.90 -55.53 -60.14
N THR A 66 25.19 -55.86 -60.27
CA THR A 66 26.26 -55.24 -59.47
C THR A 66 26.33 -53.74 -59.71
N ALA A 67 26.30 -53.30 -60.97
CA ALA A 67 26.30 -51.89 -61.31
C ALA A 67 25.07 -51.16 -60.75
N ALA A 68 23.88 -51.79 -60.79
CA ALA A 68 22.66 -51.23 -60.21
C ALA A 68 22.76 -51.11 -58.68
N ILE A 69 23.30 -52.11 -58.00
CA ILE A 69 23.52 -52.09 -56.54
C ILE A 69 24.50 -50.98 -56.16
N GLU A 70 25.62 -50.86 -56.87
CA GLU A 70 26.61 -49.80 -56.65
C GLU A 70 26.02 -48.41 -56.86
N LYS A 71 25.23 -48.25 -57.93
CA LYS A 71 24.52 -47.00 -58.21
C LYS A 71 23.58 -46.63 -57.06
N VAL A 72 22.71 -47.54 -56.65
CA VAL A 72 21.76 -47.31 -55.54
C VAL A 72 22.49 -46.99 -54.24
N ALA A 73 23.57 -47.72 -53.93
CA ALA A 73 24.39 -47.46 -52.74
C ALA A 73 24.98 -46.04 -52.76
N SER A 74 25.49 -45.59 -53.91
CA SER A 74 26.05 -44.24 -54.08
C SER A 74 24.99 -43.15 -53.96
N GLU A 75 23.80 -43.36 -54.53
CA GLU A 75 22.66 -42.45 -54.46
C GLU A 75 22.15 -42.33 -53.02
N HIS A 76 22.02 -43.45 -52.30
CA HIS A 76 21.62 -43.49 -50.89
C HIS A 76 22.65 -42.81 -49.99
N ALA A 77 23.95 -43.06 -50.18
CA ALA A 77 25.01 -42.39 -49.42
C ALA A 77 24.94 -40.86 -49.61
N SER A 78 24.72 -40.41 -50.85
CA SER A 78 24.55 -39.00 -51.19
C SER A 78 23.28 -38.40 -50.58
N ALA A 79 22.18 -39.15 -50.56
CA ALA A 79 20.93 -38.73 -49.91
C ALA A 79 21.08 -38.60 -48.39
N ILE A 80 21.72 -39.56 -47.73
CA ILE A 80 22.01 -39.51 -46.29
C ILE A 80 22.88 -38.30 -45.94
N ALA A 81 23.91 -38.02 -46.75
CA ALA A 81 24.77 -36.87 -46.56
C ALA A 81 24.01 -35.53 -46.69
N ARG A 82 23.15 -35.41 -47.72
CA ARG A 82 22.27 -34.24 -47.90
C ARG A 82 21.31 -34.05 -46.73
N ASN A 83 20.58 -35.10 -46.36
CA ASN A 83 19.62 -35.04 -45.25
C ASN A 83 20.31 -34.67 -43.93
N ARG A 84 21.53 -35.17 -43.69
CA ARG A 84 22.31 -34.82 -42.50
C ARG A 84 22.70 -33.33 -42.50
N LEU A 85 23.09 -32.78 -43.64
CA LEU A 85 23.44 -31.37 -43.78
C LEU A 85 22.20 -30.49 -43.54
N GLU A 86 21.09 -30.78 -44.23
CA GLU A 86 19.83 -30.05 -44.09
C GLU A 86 19.30 -30.08 -42.65
N ALA A 87 19.38 -31.23 -41.98
CA ALA A 87 19.00 -31.35 -40.58
C ALA A 87 19.88 -30.51 -39.65
N ASN A 88 21.19 -30.49 -39.88
CA ASN A 88 22.11 -29.67 -39.09
C ASN A 88 21.85 -28.17 -39.29
N ASP A 89 21.61 -27.74 -40.52
CA ASP A 89 21.29 -26.35 -40.85
C ASP A 89 19.96 -25.93 -40.21
N ALA A 90 18.93 -26.78 -40.26
CA ALA A 90 17.66 -26.54 -39.59
C ALA A 90 17.82 -26.43 -38.06
N ILE A 91 18.62 -27.30 -37.45
CA ILE A 91 18.93 -27.23 -36.01
C ILE A 91 19.67 -25.93 -35.66
N ALA A 92 20.61 -25.48 -36.50
CA ALA A 92 21.33 -24.23 -36.29
C ALA A 92 20.39 -23.01 -36.36
N LEU A 93 19.48 -22.99 -37.35
CA LEU A 93 18.46 -21.94 -37.48
C LEU A 93 17.51 -21.92 -36.27
N LEU A 94 17.03 -23.08 -35.83
CA LEU A 94 16.17 -23.19 -34.65
C LEU A 94 16.88 -22.68 -33.39
N LYS A 95 18.13 -23.07 -33.17
CA LYS A 95 18.92 -22.57 -32.02
C LYS A 95 19.03 -21.05 -32.02
N ARG A 96 19.30 -20.46 -33.20
CA ARG A 96 19.40 -19.00 -33.35
C ARG A 96 18.06 -18.31 -33.12
N ASP A 97 16.96 -18.87 -33.62
CA ASP A 97 15.61 -18.34 -33.38
C ASP A 97 15.25 -18.38 -31.89
N PHE A 98 15.51 -19.50 -31.22
CA PHE A 98 15.27 -19.63 -29.78
C PHE A 98 16.10 -18.65 -28.96
N ASP A 99 17.39 -18.47 -29.28
CA ASP A 99 18.27 -17.51 -28.60
C ASP A 99 17.79 -16.07 -28.78
N GLY A 100 17.38 -15.71 -30.01
CA GLY A 100 16.79 -14.41 -30.31
C GLY A 100 15.50 -14.16 -29.53
N ARG A 101 14.61 -15.15 -29.47
CA ARG A 101 13.35 -15.07 -28.70
C ARG A 101 13.60 -14.97 -27.20
N LEU A 102 14.59 -15.70 -26.67
CA LEU A 102 14.95 -15.65 -25.26
C LEU A 102 15.53 -14.28 -24.88
N THR A 103 16.39 -13.73 -25.72
CA THR A 103 16.96 -12.38 -25.55
C THR A 103 15.86 -11.33 -25.59
N ALA A 104 14.95 -11.40 -26.57
CA ALA A 104 13.82 -10.48 -26.69
C ALA A 104 12.88 -10.56 -25.46
N ALA A 105 12.55 -11.77 -25.00
CA ALA A 105 11.73 -11.97 -23.81
C ALA A 105 12.42 -11.42 -22.54
N THR A 106 13.73 -11.62 -22.41
CA THR A 106 14.52 -11.09 -21.30
C THR A 106 14.51 -9.56 -21.31
N HIS A 107 14.65 -8.93 -22.48
CA HIS A 107 14.60 -7.48 -22.61
C HIS A 107 13.22 -6.91 -22.29
N ASP A 108 12.14 -7.53 -22.78
CA ASP A 108 10.75 -7.13 -22.47
C ASP A 108 10.46 -7.23 -20.96
N ILE A 109 10.92 -8.30 -20.30
CA ILE A 109 10.77 -8.46 -18.85
C ILE A 109 11.50 -7.36 -18.09
N HIS A 110 12.76 -7.05 -18.43
CA HIS A 110 13.50 -5.95 -17.79
C HIS A 110 12.80 -4.60 -18.00
N ALA A 111 12.37 -4.30 -19.24
CA ALA A 111 11.66 -3.06 -19.53
C ALA A 111 10.36 -2.92 -18.71
N ARG A 112 9.62 -4.01 -18.52
CA ARG A 112 8.41 -4.02 -17.66
C ARG A 112 8.75 -3.83 -16.19
N ILE A 113 9.84 -4.42 -15.69
CA ILE A 113 10.31 -4.23 -14.32
C ILE A 113 10.72 -2.78 -14.07
N ASP A 114 11.47 -2.18 -15.01
CA ASP A 114 11.90 -0.79 -14.93
C ASP A 114 10.71 0.16 -14.91
N LEU A 115 9.74 -0.04 -15.81
CA LEU A 115 8.50 0.72 -15.85
C LEU A 115 7.69 0.57 -14.55
N SER A 116 7.58 -0.66 -14.03
CA SER A 116 6.89 -0.91 -12.77
C SER A 116 7.57 -0.21 -11.59
N THR A 117 8.90 -0.18 -11.56
CA THR A 117 9.69 0.52 -10.54
C THR A 117 9.42 2.02 -10.59
N GLN A 118 9.50 2.63 -11.79
CA GLN A 118 9.20 4.06 -11.98
C GLN A 118 7.78 4.43 -11.54
N ILE A 119 6.78 3.59 -11.86
CA ILE A 119 5.39 3.82 -11.44
C ILE A 119 5.26 3.76 -9.92
N LEU A 120 5.94 2.81 -9.26
CA LEU A 120 5.92 2.69 -7.80
C LEU A 120 6.60 3.89 -7.13
N ASP A 121 7.76 4.33 -7.62
CA ASP A 121 8.45 5.51 -7.11
C ASP A 121 7.56 6.76 -7.23
N ALA A 122 6.94 6.98 -8.39
CA ALA A 122 6.01 8.10 -8.59
C ALA A 122 4.80 8.06 -7.65
N LYS A 123 4.25 6.87 -7.38
CA LYS A 123 3.15 6.69 -6.41
C LYS A 123 3.60 6.98 -4.97
N ILE A 124 4.80 6.52 -4.60
CA ILE A 124 5.37 6.77 -3.28
C ILE A 124 5.60 8.26 -3.07
N ASP A 125 6.17 8.96 -4.05
CA ASP A 125 6.40 10.39 -3.96
C ASP A 125 5.08 11.17 -3.93
N GLY A 126 4.10 10.80 -4.76
CA GLY A 126 2.75 11.38 -4.70
C GLY A 126 2.12 11.24 -3.31
N ALA A 127 2.17 10.05 -2.71
CA ALA A 127 1.65 9.80 -1.37
C ALA A 127 2.38 10.63 -0.29
N LYS A 128 3.70 10.79 -0.40
CA LYS A 128 4.48 11.65 0.51
C LYS A 128 4.06 13.12 0.41
N TYR A 129 3.86 13.64 -0.80
CA TYR A 129 3.40 15.01 -1.00
C TYR A 129 2.02 15.24 -0.39
N GLU A 130 1.07 14.33 -0.62
CA GLU A 130 -0.28 14.42 -0.04
C GLU A 130 -0.26 14.34 1.49
N LEU A 131 0.56 13.46 2.08
CA LEU A 131 0.70 13.37 3.53
C LEU A 131 1.29 14.64 4.13
N ASN A 132 2.34 15.20 3.52
CA ASN A 132 2.93 16.45 3.99
C ASN A 132 1.93 17.61 3.90
N ALA A 133 1.18 17.72 2.80
CA ALA A 133 0.13 18.75 2.67
C ALA A 133 -0.94 18.62 3.78
N LYS A 134 -1.42 17.40 4.07
CA LYS A 134 -2.37 17.16 5.16
C LYS A 134 -1.80 17.51 6.54
N ILE A 135 -0.50 17.24 6.77
CA ILE A 135 0.17 17.60 8.03
C ILE A 135 0.22 19.12 8.19
N ASP A 136 0.54 19.85 7.11
CA ASP A 136 0.62 21.31 7.13
C ASP A 136 -0.77 21.94 7.34
N ASP A 137 -1.80 21.41 6.69
CA ASP A 137 -3.19 21.85 6.89
C ASP A 137 -3.64 21.68 8.35
N VAL A 138 -3.40 20.49 8.94
CA VAL A 138 -3.73 20.22 10.35
C VAL A 138 -2.94 21.13 11.30
N LYS A 139 -1.66 21.37 11.03
CA LYS A 139 -0.86 22.33 11.81
C LYS A 139 -1.47 23.73 11.76
N HIS A 140 -1.85 24.20 10.58
CA HIS A 140 -2.46 25.51 10.42
C HIS A 140 -3.79 25.62 11.17
N GLU A 141 -4.66 24.60 11.07
CA GLU A 141 -5.94 24.56 11.78
C GLU A 141 -5.74 24.57 13.30
N LEU A 142 -4.81 23.77 13.81
CA LEU A 142 -4.49 23.73 15.25
C LEU A 142 -3.95 25.06 15.76
N ASN A 143 -3.03 25.70 15.03
CA ASN A 143 -2.51 27.01 15.39
C ASN A 143 -3.63 28.06 15.43
N ALA A 144 -4.49 28.10 14.40
CA ALA A 144 -5.62 29.03 14.36
C ALA A 144 -6.60 28.81 15.53
N LYS A 145 -6.82 27.56 15.92
CA LYS A 145 -7.67 27.22 17.08
C LYS A 145 -7.03 27.64 18.40
N ILE A 146 -5.72 27.46 18.55
CA ILE A 146 -4.96 27.91 19.73
C ILE A 146 -5.02 29.44 19.86
N ASP A 147 -4.83 30.16 18.76
CA ASP A 147 -4.90 31.62 18.73
C ASP A 147 -6.30 32.11 19.10
N SER A 148 -7.34 31.50 18.54
CA SER A 148 -8.73 31.83 18.86
C SER A 148 -9.07 31.61 20.33
N VAL A 149 -8.68 30.47 20.91
CA VAL A 149 -8.88 30.19 22.34
C VAL A 149 -8.10 31.18 23.20
N SER A 150 -6.87 31.53 22.82
CA SER A 150 -6.05 32.50 23.55
C SER A 150 -6.69 33.89 23.55
N GLN A 151 -7.22 34.35 22.42
CA GLN A 151 -7.96 35.61 22.32
C GLN A 151 -9.23 35.60 23.18
N GLN A 152 -10.01 34.50 23.15
CA GLN A 152 -11.22 34.37 23.98
C GLN A 152 -10.91 34.38 25.47
N LEU A 153 -9.83 33.73 25.90
CA LEU A 153 -9.40 33.73 27.30
C LEU A 153 -8.96 35.13 27.74
N ASN A 154 -8.18 35.83 26.92
CA ASN A 154 -7.77 37.20 27.21
C ASN A 154 -8.98 38.13 27.34
N ALA A 155 -9.94 38.06 26.43
CA ALA A 155 -11.17 38.85 26.51
C ALA A 155 -11.96 38.57 27.80
N LYS A 156 -12.12 37.30 28.19
CA LYS A 156 -12.78 36.94 29.45
C LYS A 156 -12.03 37.45 30.68
N ILE A 157 -10.70 37.43 30.66
CA ILE A 157 -9.88 37.99 31.75
C ILE A 157 -10.10 39.49 31.87
N ASP A 158 -10.12 40.21 30.75
CA ASP A 158 -10.37 41.66 30.73
C ASP A 158 -11.77 42.00 31.23
N ASP A 159 -12.79 41.24 30.81
CA ASP A 159 -14.18 41.41 31.28
C ASP A 159 -14.28 41.23 32.80
N VAL A 160 -13.69 40.15 33.35
CA VAL A 160 -13.68 39.90 34.80
C VAL A 160 -12.94 41.00 35.54
N LYS A 161 -11.80 41.46 35.00
CA LYS A 161 -11.03 42.56 35.60
C LYS A 161 -11.86 43.84 35.65
N HIS A 162 -12.56 44.17 34.56
CA HIS A 162 -13.44 45.34 34.50
C HIS A 162 -14.61 45.21 35.49
N GLU A 163 -15.27 44.05 35.57
CA GLU A 163 -16.35 43.80 36.53
C GLU A 163 -15.87 43.97 37.99
N LEU A 164 -14.71 43.40 38.32
CA LEU A 164 -14.13 43.52 39.66
C LEU A 164 -13.74 44.96 39.99
N SER A 165 -13.12 45.70 39.05
CA SER A 165 -12.83 47.12 39.22
C SER A 165 -14.11 47.93 39.48
N GLY A 166 -15.18 47.66 38.74
CA GLY A 166 -16.49 48.30 38.95
C GLY A 166 -17.08 48.00 40.33
N LYS A 167 -17.01 46.74 40.80
CA LYS A 167 -17.46 46.36 42.15
C LYS A 167 -16.64 47.04 43.25
N ILE A 168 -15.33 47.16 43.07
CA ILE A 168 -14.44 47.86 44.02
C ILE A 168 -14.83 49.34 44.11
N GLN A 169 -14.98 50.03 42.97
CA GLN A 169 -15.40 51.44 42.94
C GLN A 169 -16.77 51.63 43.61
N ALA A 170 -17.73 50.74 43.36
CA ALA A 170 -19.04 50.80 44.01
C ALA A 170 -18.97 50.59 45.53
N LEU A 171 -18.06 49.73 46.01
CA LEU A 171 -17.80 49.56 47.44
C LEU A 171 -17.13 50.80 48.05
N ASP A 172 -16.15 51.41 47.36
CA ASP A 172 -15.52 52.65 47.81
C ASP A 172 -16.55 53.77 48.00
N VAL A 173 -17.46 53.96 47.04
CA VAL A 173 -18.56 54.93 47.16
C VAL A 173 -19.45 54.65 48.37
N LYS A 174 -19.84 53.38 48.59
CA LYS A 174 -20.66 53.00 49.75
C LYS A 174 -19.94 53.25 51.08
N ILE A 175 -18.63 52.99 51.13
CA ILE A 175 -17.80 53.25 52.31
C ILE A 175 -17.74 54.76 52.58
N ASP A 176 -17.54 55.58 51.56
CA ASP A 176 -17.49 57.05 51.73
C ASP A 176 -18.84 57.63 52.16
N GLN A 177 -19.95 57.13 51.61
CA GLN A 177 -21.30 57.48 52.06
C GLN A 177 -21.50 57.11 53.54
N ALA A 178 -21.15 55.88 53.94
CA ALA A 178 -21.26 55.45 55.33
C ALA A 178 -20.39 56.29 56.28
N LYS A 179 -19.18 56.68 55.86
CA LYS A 179 -18.32 57.61 56.63
C LYS A 179 -18.95 58.98 56.79
N GLN A 180 -19.53 59.54 55.72
CA GLN A 180 -20.22 60.84 55.78
C GLN A 180 -21.44 60.79 56.71
N GLU A 181 -22.26 59.75 56.60
CA GLU A 181 -23.41 59.55 57.49
C GLU A 181 -22.98 59.43 58.96
N LEU A 182 -21.93 58.65 59.24
CA LEU A 182 -21.39 58.53 60.60
C LEU A 182 -20.84 59.86 61.11
N SER A 183 -20.10 60.60 60.29
CA SER A 183 -19.59 61.94 60.66
C SER A 183 -20.73 62.91 60.98
N GLY A 184 -21.80 62.92 60.18
CA GLY A 184 -22.99 63.71 60.43
C GLY A 184 -23.70 63.33 61.74
N LYS A 185 -23.82 62.02 62.04
CA LYS A 185 -24.37 61.54 63.32
C LYS A 185 -23.52 61.98 64.52
N VAL A 186 -22.19 61.94 64.40
CA VAL A 186 -21.27 62.42 65.45
C VAL A 186 -21.46 63.92 65.68
N GLN A 187 -21.48 64.75 64.63
CA GLN A 187 -21.72 66.19 64.75
C GLN A 187 -23.08 66.50 65.39
N ALA A 188 -24.13 65.75 65.03
CA ALA A 188 -25.45 65.91 65.63
C ALA A 188 -25.47 65.52 67.12
N LEU A 189 -24.70 64.51 67.51
CA LEU A 189 -24.53 64.14 68.92
C LEU A 189 -23.73 65.20 69.69
N ASP A 190 -22.65 65.72 69.11
CA ASP A 190 -21.86 66.80 69.71
C ASP A 190 -22.74 68.05 69.94
N ALA A 191 -23.56 68.43 68.97
CA ALA A 191 -24.51 69.54 69.11
C ALA A 191 -25.54 69.30 70.24
N LYS A 192 -26.09 68.08 70.34
CA LYS A 192 -27.00 67.72 71.45
C LYS A 192 -26.30 67.77 72.80
N ILE A 193 -25.05 67.30 72.89
CA ILE A 193 -24.25 67.37 74.11
C ILE A 193 -24.05 68.82 74.53
N ASP A 194 -23.71 69.71 73.59
CA ASP A 194 -23.51 71.13 73.87
C ASP A 194 -24.81 71.83 74.29
N GLN A 195 -25.94 71.50 73.66
CA GLN A 195 -27.25 71.97 74.09
C GLN A 195 -27.56 71.54 75.53
N VAL A 196 -27.37 70.26 75.86
CA VAL A 196 -27.59 69.74 77.22
C VAL A 196 -26.66 70.42 78.23
N LYS A 197 -25.38 70.66 77.88
CA LYS A 197 -24.45 71.41 78.73
C LYS A 197 -24.94 72.85 79.00
N GLN A 198 -25.42 73.55 77.97
CA GLN A 198 -25.98 74.90 78.12
C GLN A 198 -27.23 74.91 79.01
N GLU A 199 -28.17 73.99 78.77
CA GLU A 199 -29.37 73.85 79.59
C GLU A 199 -29.05 73.56 81.06
N LEU A 200 -28.09 72.67 81.31
CA LEU A 200 -27.61 72.38 82.66
C LEU A 200 -26.94 73.60 83.31
N SER A 201 -26.06 74.31 82.60
CA SER A 201 -25.43 75.54 83.09
C SER A 201 -26.47 76.60 83.44
N GLY A 202 -27.47 76.81 82.58
CA GLY A 202 -28.56 77.74 82.84
C GLY A 202 -29.41 77.33 84.06
N LYS A 203 -29.69 76.03 84.23
CA LYS A 203 -30.37 75.53 85.43
C LYS A 203 -29.54 75.74 86.71
N VAL A 204 -28.23 75.54 86.66
CA VAL A 204 -27.32 75.81 87.80
C VAL A 204 -27.34 77.30 88.14
N GLN A 205 -27.17 78.20 87.17
CA GLN A 205 -27.26 79.64 87.39
C GLN A 205 -28.61 80.08 87.98
N ALA A 206 -29.72 79.47 87.52
CA ALA A 206 -31.04 79.75 88.05
C ALA A 206 -31.20 79.26 89.51
N LEU A 207 -30.57 78.14 89.88
CA LEU A 207 -30.50 77.65 91.25
C LEU A 207 -29.64 78.58 92.12
N ASP A 208 -28.47 79.00 91.65
CA ASP A 208 -27.61 79.96 92.34
C ASP A 208 -28.36 81.28 92.62
N ALA A 209 -29.05 81.83 91.62
CA ALA A 209 -29.85 83.04 91.78
C ALA A 209 -31.07 82.88 92.72
N LYS A 210 -31.60 81.66 92.87
CA LYS A 210 -32.63 81.36 93.88
C LYS A 210 -32.02 81.30 95.28
N LEU A 211 -30.86 80.66 95.43
CA LEU A 211 -30.10 80.61 96.67
C LEU A 211 -29.72 82.01 97.15
N ASP A 212 -29.23 82.88 96.27
CA ASP A 212 -28.89 84.27 96.59
C ASP A 212 -30.12 85.06 97.07
N ARG A 213 -31.27 84.89 96.39
CA ARG A 213 -32.53 85.52 96.82
C ARG A 213 -32.98 85.02 98.19
N MET A 214 -32.90 83.72 98.44
CA MET A 214 -33.22 83.15 99.75
C MET A 214 -32.27 83.67 100.83
N ALA A 215 -30.96 83.73 100.55
CA ALA A 215 -29.97 84.30 101.46
C ALA A 215 -30.26 85.78 101.75
N GLY A 216 -30.61 86.57 100.73
CA GLY A 216 -31.04 87.96 100.86
C GLY A 216 -32.31 88.13 101.70
N GLN A 217 -33.34 87.31 101.46
CA GLN A 217 -34.56 87.27 102.28
C GLN A 217 -34.25 86.92 103.73
N PHE A 218 -33.40 85.92 103.98
CA PHE A 218 -32.99 85.51 105.32
C PHE A 218 -32.22 86.63 106.05
N ASN A 219 -31.33 87.33 105.34
CA ASN A 219 -30.63 88.50 105.87
C ASN A 219 -31.60 89.65 106.17
N GLY A 220 -32.56 89.91 105.30
CA GLY A 220 -33.64 90.89 105.54
C GLY A 220 -34.48 90.53 106.75
N LEU A 221 -34.82 89.25 106.93
CA LEU A 221 -35.54 88.75 108.09
C LEU A 221 -34.71 88.90 109.38
N ARG A 222 -33.42 88.55 109.34
CA ARG A 222 -32.48 88.79 110.44
C ARG A 222 -32.44 90.27 110.81
N TRP A 223 -32.36 91.16 109.82
CA TRP A 223 -32.37 92.60 110.04
C TRP A 223 -33.68 93.06 110.69
N LEU A 224 -34.85 92.61 110.21
CA LEU A 224 -36.14 92.92 110.82
C LEU A 224 -36.25 92.42 112.26
N VAL A 225 -35.77 91.21 112.54
CA VAL A 225 -35.74 90.65 113.90
C VAL A 225 -34.84 91.49 114.80
N PHE A 226 -33.61 91.83 114.37
CA PHE A 226 -32.72 92.72 115.11
C PHE A 226 -33.33 94.12 115.30
N ALA A 227 -33.97 94.69 114.28
CA ALA A 227 -34.63 95.99 114.35
C ALA A 227 -35.81 95.96 115.34
N ASN A 228 -36.61 94.89 115.35
CA ASN A 228 -37.72 94.71 116.29
C ASN A 228 -37.22 94.50 117.72
N LEU A 229 -36.20 93.66 117.92
CA LEU A 229 -35.51 93.49 119.22
C LEU A 229 -34.94 94.81 119.72
N ALA A 230 -34.26 95.59 118.87
CA ALA A 230 -33.74 96.91 119.22
C ALA A 230 -34.86 97.91 119.56
N ALA A 231 -35.94 97.95 118.78
CA ALA A 231 -37.11 98.79 119.05
C ALA A 231 -37.78 98.42 120.38
N ASN A 232 -37.99 97.12 120.65
CA ASN A 232 -38.54 96.62 121.91
C ASN A 232 -37.61 96.95 123.09
N ALA A 233 -36.29 96.84 122.92
CA ALA A 233 -35.32 97.26 123.94
C ALA A 233 -35.41 98.76 124.26
N VAL A 234 -35.56 99.63 123.25
CA VAL A 234 -35.78 101.08 123.44
C VAL A 234 -37.09 101.37 124.20
N ILE A 235 -38.18 100.65 123.89
CA ILE A 235 -39.47 100.77 124.60
C ILE A 235 -39.33 100.35 126.07
N LEU A 236 -38.67 99.22 126.33
CA LEU A 236 -38.38 98.74 127.69
C LEU A 236 -37.56 99.76 128.49
N ILE A 237 -36.53 100.36 127.90
CA ILE A 237 -35.73 101.41 128.56
C ILE A 237 -36.61 102.61 128.91
N LYS A 238 -37.56 103.03 128.05
CA LYS A 238 -38.49 104.13 128.33
C LYS A 238 -39.57 103.82 129.37
N LEU A 239 -39.87 102.54 129.64
CA LEU A 239 -40.86 102.12 130.64
C LEU A 239 -40.26 101.92 132.04
N PHE A 240 -38.94 101.81 132.15
CA PHE A 240 -38.20 101.49 133.39
C PHE A 240 -37.16 102.55 133.80
N ALA A 241 -37.10 103.70 133.10
CA ALA A 241 -36.32 104.89 133.46
C ALA A 241 -37.26 106.08 133.66
#